data_AF-A0A8T6ULQ2-F1
#
_entry.id   AF-A0A8T6ULQ2-F1
#
_cell.length_a   1.000
_cell.length_b   1.000
_cell.length_c   1.000
_cell.angle_alpha   90.00
_cell.angle_beta   90.00
_cell.angle_gamma   90.00
#
_symmetry.space_group_name_H-M   'P 1'
#
loop_
_entity.id
_entity.type
_entity.pdbx_description
1 polymer ?
#
loop_
_entity_poly.entity_id
_entity_poly.type
_entity_poly.pdbx_seq_one_letter_code
_entity_poly.pdbx_strand_id
1 'polypeptide(L)' 'CLHDISVTQCHALDALNDRGALTLNDLSAALFLEKSTVSRAVQDLEDRGYVVRRPHPTDGRAVLLEASPTGVALSTKIE' A
#
# COMPACT_ATOMS: atom_id res chain seq x y z
N CYS A 1 -7.60 -8.26 16.65
CA CYS A 1 -7.31 -8.58 15.24
C CYS A 1 -8.60 -8.72 14.45
N LEU A 2 -9.42 -7.66 14.37
CA LEU A 2 -10.77 -7.73 13.79
C LEU A 2 -10.82 -7.50 12.26
N HIS A 3 -9.66 -7.35 11.63
CA HIS A 3 -9.55 -7.05 10.20
C HIS A 3 -8.69 -8.12 9.53
N ASP A 4 -9.15 -8.58 8.37
CA ASP A 4 -8.63 -9.70 7.57
C ASP A 4 -7.25 -9.39 6.92
N ILE A 5 -6.48 -8.47 7.50
CA ILE A 5 -5.19 -8.03 6.96
C ILE A 5 -4.07 -8.26 7.97
N SER A 6 -2.88 -8.58 7.45
CA SER A 6 -1.66 -8.75 8.25
C SER A 6 -1.12 -7.40 8.74
N VAL A 7 -0.22 -7.45 9.73
CA VAL A 7 0.47 -6.26 10.26
C VAL A 7 1.23 -5.51 9.16
N THR A 8 1.91 -6.23 8.26
CA THR A 8 2.59 -5.62 7.11
C THR A 8 1.63 -4.88 6.18
N GLN A 9 0.45 -5.45 5.93
CA GLN A 9 -0.57 -4.82 5.09
C GLN A 9 -1.18 -3.58 5.75
N CYS A 10 -1.37 -3.61 7.08
CA CYS A 10 -1.77 -2.43 7.84
C CYS A 10 -0.76 -1.30 7.68
N HIS A 11 0.52 -1.56 7.99
CA HIS A 11 1.56 -0.55 7.85
C HIS A 11 1.74 -0.05 6.42
N ALA A 12 1.53 -0.91 5.42
CA ALA A 12 1.54 -0.49 4.03
C ALA A 12 0.41 0.51 3.72
N LEU A 13 -0.81 0.25 4.20
CA LEU A 13 -1.94 1.19 4.06
C LEU A 13 -1.67 2.50 4.80
N ASP A 14 -1.17 2.44 6.03
CA ASP A 14 -0.87 3.64 6.83
C ASP A 14 0.17 4.51 6.12
N ALA A 15 1.25 3.90 5.61
CA ALA A 15 2.27 4.62 4.85
C ALA A 15 1.72 5.27 3.57
N LEU A 16 0.80 4.62 2.86
CA LEU A 16 0.14 5.17 1.68
C LEU A 16 -0.87 6.26 2.03
N ASN A 17 -1.51 6.18 3.19
CA ASN A 17 -2.45 7.19 3.68
C ASN A 17 -1.71 8.46 4.13
N ASP A 18 -0.61 8.29 4.87
CA ASP A 18 0.17 9.40 5.42
C ASP A 18 1.00 10.14 4.35
N ARG A 19 1.58 9.38 3.41
CA ARG A 19 2.53 9.94 2.42
C ARG A 19 1.93 10.09 1.02
N GLY A 20 0.71 9.60 0.81
CA GLY A 20 0.05 9.58 -0.49
C GLY A 20 0.61 8.51 -1.43
N ALA A 21 0.57 8.79 -2.74
CA ALA A 21 0.97 7.83 -3.76
C ALA A 21 2.50 7.56 -3.72
N LEU A 22 2.89 6.30 -3.50
CA LEU A 22 4.30 5.90 -3.37
C LEU A 22 4.66 4.81 -4.38
N THR A 23 5.92 4.76 -4.81
CA THR A 23 6.38 3.57 -5.56
C THR A 23 6.57 2.38 -4.63
N LEU A 24 6.62 1.18 -5.21
CA LEU A 24 6.93 -0.03 -4.46
C LEU A 24 8.31 0.02 -3.78
N ASN A 25 9.25 0.78 -4.36
CA ASN A 25 10.56 1.03 -3.76
C ASN A 25 10.46 1.95 -2.53
N ASP A 26 9.69 3.04 -2.64
CA ASP A 26 9.52 3.98 -1.53
C ASP A 26 8.79 3.32 -0.36
N LEU A 27 7.80 2.48 -0.67
CA LEU A 27 7.07 1.72 0.34
C LEU A 27 7.96 0.66 1.01
N SER A 28 8.81 -0.03 0.24
CA SER A 28 9.83 -0.93 0.77
C SER A 28 10.81 -0.22 1.71
N ALA A 29 11.27 0.98 1.33
CA ALA A 29 12.15 1.80 2.17
C ALA A 29 11.44 2.31 3.42
N ALA A 30 10.17 2.71 3.32
CA ALA A 30 9.38 3.22 4.45
C ALA A 30 9.08 2.13 5.49
N LEU A 31 8.86 0.90 5.04
CA LEU A 31 8.53 -0.25 5.91
C LEU A 31 9.78 -1.00 6.40
N PHE A 32 10.97 -0.66 5.91
CA PHE A 32 12.21 -1.42 6.15
C PHE A 32 12.06 -2.92 5.80
N LEU A 33 11.34 -3.18 4.71
CA LEU A 33 11.04 -4.54 4.24
C LEU A 33 11.57 -4.77 2.84
N GLU A 34 11.91 -6.02 2.54
CA GLU A 34 12.24 -6.47 1.19
C GLU A 34 11.13 -6.16 0.19
N LYS A 35 11.51 -5.74 -1.03
CA LYS A 35 10.55 -5.43 -2.11
C LYS A 35 9.61 -6.60 -2.41
N SER A 36 10.10 -7.83 -2.32
CA SER A 36 9.29 -9.03 -2.54
C SER A 36 8.18 -9.19 -1.51
N THR A 37 8.46 -8.87 -0.24
CA THR A 37 7.49 -8.89 0.86
C THR A 37 6.44 -7.79 0.67
N VAL A 38 6.88 -6.55 0.41
CA VAL A 38 5.96 -5.42 0.18
C VAL A 38 5.12 -5.63 -1.07
N SER A 39 5.71 -6.17 -2.15
CA SER A 39 4.99 -6.46 -3.38
C SER A 39 3.83 -7.44 -3.15
N ARG A 40 4.07 -8.52 -2.39
CA ARG A 40 3.00 -9.47 -2.03
C ARG A 40 1.92 -8.82 -1.17
N ALA A 41 2.32 -8.06 -0.15
CA ALA A 41 1.36 -7.37 0.72
C ALA A 41 0.47 -6.39 -0.07
N VAL A 42 1.07 -5.61 -0.97
CA VAL A 42 0.38 -4.68 -1.85
C VAL A 42 -0.51 -5.42 -2.84
N GLN A 43 -0.05 -6.52 -3.42
CA GLN A 43 -0.85 -7.33 -4.34
C GLN A 43 -2.12 -7.85 -3.66
N ASP A 44 -1.98 -8.41 -2.45
CA ASP A 44 -3.13 -8.90 -1.69
C ASP A 44 -4.10 -7.75 -1.33
N LEU A 45 -3.59 -6.57 -1.02
CA LEU A 45 -4.41 -5.38 -0.76
C LEU A 45 -5.11 -4.86 -2.03
N GLU A 46 -4.44 -4.91 -3.17
CA GLU A 46 -4.99 -4.56 -4.48
C GLU A 46 -6.10 -5.53 -4.89
N ASP A 47 -5.86 -6.84 -4.73
CA ASP A 47 -6.84 -7.90 -5.02
C ASP A 47 -8.10 -7.76 -4.15
N ARG A 48 -7.95 -7.23 -2.93
CA ARG A 48 -9.05 -6.92 -2.01
C ARG A 48 -9.68 -5.53 -2.25
N GLY A 49 -9.14 -4.73 -3.17
CA GLY A 49 -9.64 -3.41 -3.52
C GLY A 49 -9.27 -2.29 -2.53
N TYR A 50 -8.29 -2.50 -1.65
CA TYR A 50 -7.82 -1.51 -0.67
C TYR A 50 -6.69 -0.62 -1.20
N VAL A 51 -5.97 -1.07 -2.23
CA VAL A 51 -4.91 -0.32 -2.90
C VAL A 51 -5.18 -0.30 -4.40
N VAL A 52 -4.80 0.78 -5.06
CA VAL A 52 -4.85 0.91 -6.52
C VAL A 52 -3.47 1.21 -7.08
N ARG A 53 -3.16 0.59 -8.21
CA ARG A 53 -1.96 0.89 -9.00
C ARG A 53 -2.27 1.91 -10.07
N ARG A 54 -1.43 2.94 -10.18
CA ARG A 54 -1.51 3.95 -11.24
C ARG A 54 -0.17 4.10 -11.94
N PRO A 55 -0.16 4.33 -13.27
CA PRO A 55 1.08 4.63 -13.98
C PRO A 55 1.66 5.94 -13.44
N HIS A 56 2.99 5.99 -13.29
CA HIS A 56 3.66 7.21 -12.85
C HIS A 56 3.57 8.28 -13.95
N PRO A 57 3.12 9.51 -13.65
CA PRO A 57 2.76 10.52 -14.66
C PRO A 57 3.96 11.00 -15.50
N THR A 58 5.18 10.88 -14.98
CA THR A 58 6.41 11.34 -15.65
C THR A 58 7.39 10.22 -15.99
N ASP A 59 7.17 8.99 -15.49
CA ASP A 59 8.04 7.84 -15.73
C ASP A 59 7.19 6.64 -16.12
N GLY A 60 7.05 6.39 -17.43
CA GLY A 60 6.20 5.31 -17.93
C GLY A 60 6.62 3.90 -17.48
N ARG A 61 7.78 3.74 -16.83
CA ARG A 61 8.24 2.45 -16.29
C ARG A 61 7.94 2.30 -14.79
N ALA A 62 7.61 3.40 -14.11
CA ALA A 62 7.28 3.38 -12.69
C ALA A 62 5.76 3.26 -12.47
N VAL A 63 5.41 2.57 -11.39
CA VAL A 63 4.03 2.42 -10.93
C VAL A 63 3.93 3.03 -9.54
N LEU A 64 2.91 3.87 -9.36
CA LEU A 64 2.52 4.42 -8.08
C LEU A 64 1.43 3.55 -7.47
N LEU A 65 1.57 3.33 -6.17
CA LEU A 65 0.61 2.65 -5.31
C LEU A 65 -0.12 3.74 -4.54
N GLU A 66 -1.44 3.67 -4.45
CA GLU A 66 -2.27 4.62 -3.72
C GLU A 66 -3.33 3.88 -2.92
N ALA A 67 -3.62 4.32 -1.70
CA ALA A 67 -4.71 3.76 -0.92
C ALA A 67 -6.05 4.09 -1.59
N SER A 68 -6.91 3.09 -1.77
CA SER A 68 -8.27 3.33 -2.25
C SER A 68 -9.12 3.95 -1.13
N PRO A 69 -10.29 4.53 -1.45
CA PRO A 69 -11.19 5.06 -0.41
C PRO A 69 -11.57 4.02 0.65
N THR A 70 -11.68 2.74 0.27
CA THR A 70 -11.95 1.65 1.21
C THR A 70 -10.72 1.29 2.04
N GLY A 71 -9.51 1.37 1.46
CA GLY A 71 -8.25 1.17 2.18
C GLY A 71 -7.99 2.25 3.22
N VAL A 72 -8.27 3.52 2.88
CA VAL A 72 -8.19 4.65 3.82
C VAL A 72 -9.15 4.43 5.00
N ALA A 73 -10.40 4.09 4.71
CA ALA A 73 -11.39 3.81 5.74
C ALA A 73 -11.04 2.59 6.61
N LEU A 74 -10.27 1.63 6.09
CA LEU A 74 -9.79 0.47 6.83
C LEU A 74 -8.65 0.85 7.78
N SER A 75 -7.67 1.63 7.32
CA SER A 75 -6.56 2.12 8.15
C SER A 75 -7.07 2.88 9.38
N THR A 76 -8.03 3.80 9.21
CA THR A 76 -8.64 4.55 10.33
C THR A 76 -9.43 3.68 11.32
N LYS A 77 -9.86 2.46 10.93
CA LYS A 77 -10.60 1.54 11.81
C LYS A 77 -9.69 0.59 12.59
N ILE A 78 -8.40 0.55 12.27
CA ILE A 78 -7.44 -0.34 12.93
C ILE A 78 -6.76 0.35 14.12
N GLU A 79 -6.73 1.69 14.14
CA GLU A 79 -6.39 2.53 15.31
C GLU A 79 -7.46 2.48 16.41
#